data_AF-A0A4W5KCK0-F1
#
_entry.id   AF-A0A4W5KCK0-F1
#
_cell.length_a   1.000
_cell.length_b   1.000
_cell.length_c   1.000
_cell.angle_alpha   90.00
_cell.angle_beta   90.00
_cell.angle_gamma   90.00
#
_symmetry.space_group_name_H-M   'P 1'
#
loop_
_entity.id
_entity.type
_entity.pdbx_description
1 polymer ?
#
loop_
_entity_poly.entity_id
_entity_poly.type
_entity_poly.pdbx_seq_one_letter_code
_entity_poly.pdbx_strand_id
1 'polypeptide(L)'
;MGLLDPATSDGRVIFFLPWEKMTIAGTTDTPTDITAHPIPREEDINFILNEVRNYLSPDVEVRRGDVLAAWSGIRPLVTDPNSKDTQSICRNHIVNVSDSGLVTIAGQYLL
;
A
#
# COMPACT_ATOMS: atom_id res chain seq x y z
N MET A 1 8.50 -15.40 11.81
CA MET A 1 9.28 -14.15 11.80
C MET A 1 8.93 -13.45 10.49
N GLY A 2 8.58 -12.15 10.51
CA GLY A 2 8.25 -11.42 9.28
C GLY A 2 9.49 -11.02 8.49
N LEU A 3 9.32 -10.73 7.20
CA LEU A 3 10.36 -10.25 6.29
C LEU A 3 9.95 -8.88 5.72
N LEU A 4 10.91 -7.99 5.59
CA LEU A 4 10.78 -6.69 4.92
C LEU A 4 11.82 -6.66 3.81
N ASP A 5 11.36 -6.44 2.59
CA ASP A 5 12.23 -6.15 1.46
C ASP A 5 12.11 -4.66 1.09
N PRO A 6 13.18 -3.88 1.32
CA PRO A 6 13.17 -2.45 1.06
C PRO A 6 13.51 -2.10 -0.40
N ALA A 7 13.82 -3.08 -1.25
CA ALA A 7 14.32 -2.88 -2.60
C ALA A 7 13.81 -3.97 -3.55
N THR A 8 12.48 -4.03 -3.72
CA THR A 8 11.84 -4.83 -4.78
C THR A 8 12.34 -4.43 -6.17
N SER A 9 11.96 -5.17 -7.21
CA SER A 9 12.43 -4.95 -8.58
C SER A 9 12.31 -3.51 -9.12
N ASP A 10 11.43 -2.68 -8.55
CA ASP A 10 11.26 -1.27 -8.90
C ASP A 10 11.51 -0.28 -7.75
N GLY A 11 12.13 -0.73 -6.66
CA GLY A 11 12.54 0.11 -5.54
C GLY A 11 11.43 0.40 -4.52
N ARG A 12 10.28 -0.28 -4.62
CA ARG A 12 9.23 -0.24 -3.59
C ARG A 12 9.56 -1.15 -2.41
N VAL A 13 8.91 -0.91 -1.27
CA VAL A 13 9.01 -1.74 -0.08
C VAL A 13 7.86 -2.74 -0.06
N ILE A 14 8.16 -4.02 0.16
CA ILE A 14 7.17 -5.08 0.39
C ILE A 14 7.42 -5.76 1.75
N PHE A 15 6.32 -6.10 2.41
CA PHE A 15 6.28 -6.80 3.68
C PHE A 15 5.73 -8.20 3.47
N PHE A 16 6.30 -9.17 4.16
CA PHE A 16 5.79 -10.52 4.30
C PHE A 16 5.57 -10.80 5.78
N LEU A 17 4.31 -10.69 6.22
CA LEU A 17 3.93 -10.75 7.62
C LEU A 17 3.22 -12.07 7.93
N PRO A 18 3.69 -12.85 8.92
CA PRO A 18 2.96 -14.05 9.35
C PRO A 18 1.66 -13.65 10.04
N TRP A 19 0.55 -14.25 9.63
CA TRP A 19 -0.78 -14.01 10.21
C TRP A 19 -1.63 -15.27 10.12
N GLU A 20 -2.14 -15.75 11.26
CA GLU A 20 -3.05 -16.91 11.33
C GLU A 20 -2.58 -18.14 10.52
N LYS A 21 -1.29 -18.51 10.67
CA LYS A 21 -0.61 -19.61 9.93
C LYS A 21 -0.46 -19.38 8.42
N MET A 22 -0.80 -18.20 7.95
CA MET A 22 -0.63 -17.72 6.58
C MET A 22 0.39 -16.58 6.55
N THR A 23 0.61 -16.03 5.35
CA THR A 23 1.46 -14.85 5.13
C THR A 23 0.63 -13.78 4.43
N ILE A 24 0.64 -12.56 4.96
CA ILE A 24 0.20 -11.36 4.26
C ILE A 24 1.39 -10.80 3.50
N ALA A 25 1.21 -10.55 2.21
CA ALA A 25 2.22 -9.95 1.34
C ALA A 25 1.68 -8.67 0.69
N GLY A 26 2.46 -7.59 0.71
CA GLY A 26 2.05 -6.29 0.16
C GLY A 26 2.96 -5.15 0.61
N THR A 27 2.73 -3.89 0.22
CA THR A 27 1.63 -3.36 -0.58
C THR A 27 2.09 -2.99 -1.98
N THR A 28 1.16 -2.67 -2.88
CA THR A 28 1.45 -1.95 -4.11
C THR A 28 1.21 -0.45 -3.95
N ASP A 29 1.74 0.32 -4.89
CA ASP A 29 1.53 1.76 -5.03
C ASP A 29 1.25 2.03 -6.51
N THR A 30 0.00 2.30 -6.84
CA THR A 30 -0.43 2.52 -8.22
C THR A 30 -1.55 3.55 -8.23
N PRO A 31 -1.48 4.58 -9.11
CA PRO A 31 -2.56 5.54 -9.27
C PRO A 31 -3.89 4.85 -9.60
N THR A 32 -4.97 5.35 -8.99
CA THR A 32 -6.32 4.84 -9.20
C THR A 32 -7.35 5.94 -9.05
N ASP A 33 -8.48 5.76 -9.72
CA ASP A 33 -9.66 6.57 -9.51
C ASP A 33 -10.27 6.31 -8.13
N ILE A 34 -10.91 7.33 -7.57
CA ILE A 34 -11.57 7.26 -6.27
C ILE A 34 -12.86 6.44 -6.41
N THR A 35 -12.98 5.39 -5.60
CA THR A 35 -14.18 4.56 -5.49
C THR A 35 -14.39 4.13 -4.06
N ALA A 36 -15.66 3.95 -3.67
CA ALA A 36 -16.03 3.38 -2.38
C ALA A 36 -15.70 1.88 -2.27
N HIS A 37 -15.50 1.21 -3.42
CA HIS A 37 -15.26 -0.23 -3.49
C HIS A 37 -14.00 -0.51 -4.34
N PRO A 38 -12.80 -0.20 -3.83
CA PRO A 38 -11.57 -0.56 -4.52
C PRO A 38 -11.45 -2.09 -4.56
N ILE A 39 -11.00 -2.61 -5.70
CA ILE A 39 -10.82 -4.05 -5.93
C ILE A 39 -9.34 -4.27 -6.25
N PRO A 40 -8.69 -5.30 -5.67
CA PRO A 40 -7.33 -5.68 -6.04
C PRO A 40 -7.26 -6.01 -7.53
N ARG A 41 -6.29 -5.42 -8.24
CA ARG A 41 -6.08 -5.75 -9.65
C ARG A 41 -5.22 -7.01 -9.74
N GLU A 42 -5.47 -7.83 -10.76
CA GLU A 42 -4.65 -9.04 -10.98
C GLU A 42 -3.18 -8.70 -11.26
N GLU A 43 -2.91 -7.53 -11.84
CA GLU A 43 -1.55 -7.00 -12.02
C GLU A 43 -0.82 -6.79 -10.69
N ASP A 44 -1.50 -6.22 -9.68
CA ASP A 44 -0.95 -6.01 -8.34
C ASP A 44 -0.67 -7.35 -7.63
N ILE A 45 -1.60 -8.30 -7.75
CA ILE A 45 -1.44 -9.65 -7.19
C ILE A 45 -0.26 -10.36 -7.83
N ASN A 46 -0.16 -10.31 -9.17
CA ASN A 46 0.94 -10.94 -9.90
C ASN A 46 2.29 -10.29 -9.57
N PHE A 47 2.33 -8.97 -9.39
CA PHE A 47 3.53 -8.28 -8.91
C PHE A 47 3.99 -8.84 -7.56
N ILE A 48 3.09 -8.91 -6.56
CA ILE A 48 3.40 -9.45 -5.24
C ILE A 48 3.89 -10.90 -5.34
N LEU A 49 3.22 -11.75 -6.13
CA LEU A 49 3.62 -13.15 -6.33
C LEU A 49 4.99 -13.27 -6.97
N ASN A 50 5.31 -12.40 -7.94
CA ASN A 50 6.64 -12.38 -8.57
C ASN A 50 7.72 -12.00 -7.55
N GLU A 51 7.48 -11.00 -6.71
CA GLU A 51 8.43 -10.61 -5.65
C GLU A 51 8.61 -11.72 -4.62
N VAL A 52 7.54 -12.42 -4.20
CA VAL A 52 7.62 -13.56 -3.28
C VAL A 52 8.56 -14.65 -3.81
N ARG A 53 8.52 -14.95 -5.11
CA ARG A 53 9.34 -16.03 -5.72
C ARG A 53 10.84 -15.79 -5.56
N ASN A 54 11.29 -14.53 -5.47
CA ASN A 54 12.70 -14.19 -5.29
C ASN A 54 13.25 -14.63 -3.92
N TYR A 55 12.37 -14.92 -2.96
CA TYR A 55 12.72 -15.29 -1.58
C TYR A 55 12.53 -16.79 -1.28
N LEU A 56 12.07 -17.56 -2.25
CA LEU A 56 11.79 -18.98 -2.10
C LEU A 56 12.83 -19.80 -2.82
N SER A 57 13.03 -21.04 -2.34
CA SER A 57 13.88 -21.99 -3.06
C SER A 57 13.31 -22.26 -4.46
N PRO A 58 14.15 -22.51 -5.48
CA PRO A 58 13.70 -22.72 -6.86
C PRO A 58 12.71 -23.87 -7.07
N ASP A 59 12.61 -24.80 -6.13
CA ASP A 59 11.68 -25.93 -6.11
C ASP A 59 10.29 -25.57 -5.54
N VAL A 60 10.14 -24.39 -4.95
CA VAL A 60 8.86 -23.89 -4.42
C VAL A 60 8.23 -22.94 -5.42
N GLU A 61 7.12 -23.37 -6.02
CA GLU A 61 6.35 -22.53 -6.94
C GLU A 61 5.15 -21.90 -6.25
N VAL A 62 5.09 -20.57 -6.22
CA VAL A 62 3.89 -19.83 -5.78
C VAL A 62 3.14 -19.32 -7.01
N ARG A 63 1.83 -19.57 -7.01
CA ARG A 63 0.92 -19.27 -8.12
C ARG A 63 -0.33 -18.57 -7.63
N ARG A 64 -1.09 -18.02 -8.58
CA ARG A 64 -2.35 -17.32 -8.30
C ARG A 64 -3.35 -18.14 -7.49
N GLY A 65 -3.34 -19.46 -7.64
CA GLY A 65 -4.20 -20.39 -6.90
C GLY A 65 -3.87 -20.52 -5.41
N ASP A 66 -2.70 -20.05 -4.96
CA ASP A 66 -2.31 -20.10 -3.54
C ASP A 66 -2.81 -18.86 -2.78
N VAL A 67 -3.34 -17.86 -3.49
CA VAL A 67 -3.90 -16.64 -2.91
C VAL A 67 -5.32 -16.92 -2.42
N LEU A 68 -5.48 -17.04 -1.10
CA LEU A 68 -6.79 -17.31 -0.47
C LEU A 68 -7.68 -16.07 -0.39
N ALA A 69 -7.08 -14.88 -0.26
CA ALA A 69 -7.79 -13.61 -0.17
C ALA A 69 -6.91 -12.46 -0.67
N ALA A 70 -7.54 -11.41 -1.17
CA ALA A 70 -6.89 -10.15 -1.51
C ALA A 70 -7.83 -9.00 -1.17
N TRP A 71 -7.26 -7.88 -0.73
CA TRP A 71 -7.98 -6.64 -0.48
C TRP A 71 -7.14 -5.45 -0.95
N SER A 72 -7.79 -4.34 -1.23
CA SER A 72 -7.13 -3.10 -1.61
C SER A 72 -7.76 -1.92 -0.88
N GLY A 73 -6.99 -0.85 -0.78
CA GLY A 73 -7.42 0.40 -0.18
C GLY A 73 -6.79 1.57 -0.95
N ILE A 74 -7.48 2.72 -0.91
CA ILE A 74 -6.98 3.94 -1.54
C ILE A 74 -6.35 4.80 -0.45
N ARG A 75 -5.08 5.16 -0.60
CA ARG A 75 -4.41 6.09 0.31
C ARG A 75 -4.87 7.52 0.01
N PRO A 76 -5.47 8.25 0.97
CA PRO A 76 -5.80 9.66 0.78
C PRO A 76 -4.51 10.48 0.91
N LEU A 77 -3.78 10.60 -0.18
CA LEU A 77 -2.57 11.42 -0.24
C LEU A 77 -2.99 12.90 -0.34
N VAL A 78 -2.70 13.67 0.71
CA VAL A 78 -3.12 15.06 0.83
C VAL A 78 -1.94 15.99 0.60
N THR A 79 -2.14 17.02 -0.20
CA THR A 79 -1.23 18.16 -0.33
C THR A 79 -1.65 19.25 0.65
N ASP A 80 -0.68 19.87 1.32
CA ASP A 80 -0.97 20.98 2.23
C ASP A 80 -1.36 22.22 1.41
N PRO A 81 -2.59 22.76 1.59
CA PRO A 81 -3.05 23.93 0.85
C PRO A 81 -2.27 25.21 1.18
N ASN A 82 -1.56 25.25 2.31
CA ASN A 82 -0.73 26.38 2.74
C ASN A 82 0.75 26.23 2.36
N SER A 83 1.14 25.08 1.81
CA SER A 83 2.52 24.85 1.35
C SER A 83 2.76 25.56 0.02
N LYS A 84 3.85 26.31 -0.06
CA LYS A 84 4.33 26.91 -1.33
C LYS A 84 4.87 25.86 -2.30
N ASP A 85 5.06 24.63 -1.84
CA ASP A 85 5.71 23.55 -2.55
C ASP A 85 4.69 22.44 -2.84
N THR A 86 4.04 22.53 -4.00
CA THR A 86 2.95 21.64 -4.43
C THR A 86 3.36 20.19 -4.63
N GLN A 87 4.67 19.89 -4.58
CA GLN A 87 5.20 18.53 -4.67
C GLN A 87 5.35 17.83 -3.32
N SER A 88 5.16 18.53 -2.21
CA SER A 88 5.27 17.94 -0.87
C SER A 88 3.95 17.25 -0.47
N ILE A 89 3.78 15.99 -0.90
CA ILE A 89 2.74 15.12 -0.34
C ILE A 89 2.97 15.03 1.17
N CYS A 90 1.98 15.39 1.96
CA CYS A 90 2.11 15.39 3.41
C CYS A 90 2.23 13.93 3.90
N ARG A 91 3.39 13.57 4.47
CA ARG A 91 3.62 12.22 5.03
C ARG A 91 2.92 12.00 6.38
N ASN A 92 2.28 13.04 6.91
CA ASN A 92 1.57 13.06 8.19
C ASN A 92 0.09 13.43 8.00
N HIS A 93 -0.64 13.58 9.10
CA HIS A 93 -1.99 14.16 9.07
C HIS A 93 -1.89 15.70 9.03
N ILE A 94 -2.85 16.32 8.35
CA ILE A 94 -3.09 17.76 8.34
C ILE A 94 -4.35 18.02 9.14
N VAL A 95 -4.31 19.04 10.01
CA VAL A 95 -5.49 19.61 10.67
C VAL A 95 -5.66 21.03 10.17
N ASN A 96 -6.81 21.32 9.55
CA ASN A 96 -7.16 22.65 9.07
C ASN A 96 -8.47 23.11 9.71
N VAL A 97 -8.49 24.35 10.20
CA VAL A 97 -9.70 24.98 10.74
C VAL A 97 -10.06 26.16 9.83
N SER A 98 -11.24 26.13 9.21
CA SER A 98 -11.69 27.22 8.35
C SER A 98 -12.16 28.44 9.17
N ASP A 99 -12.31 29.59 8.52
CA ASP A 99 -12.89 30.80 9.13
C ASP A 99 -14.32 30.59 9.66
N SER A 100 -15.05 29.62 9.08
CA SER A 100 -16.39 29.22 9.55
C SER A 100 -16.35 28.27 10.75
N GLY A 101 -15.16 27.88 11.22
CA GLY A 101 -14.97 26.92 12.32
C GLY A 101 -15.04 25.45 11.91
N LEU A 102 -15.03 25.11 10.61
CA LEU A 102 -15.01 23.71 10.17
C LEU A 102 -13.62 23.11 10.41
N VAL A 103 -13.56 22.01 11.15
CA VAL A 103 -12.32 21.25 11.39
C VAL A 103 -12.21 20.11 10.39
N THR A 104 -11.16 20.14 9.57
CA THR A 104 -10.82 19.09 8.61
C THR A 104 -9.56 18.36 9.08
N ILE A 105 -9.62 17.04 9.17
CA ILE A 105 -8.47 16.17 9.42
C ILE A 105 -8.29 15.29 8.19
N ALA A 106 -7.12 15.34 7.56
CA ALA A 106 -6.87 14.61 6.32
C ALA A 106 -5.44 14.07 6.27
N GLY A 107 -5.22 12.97 5.55
CA GLY A 107 -3.95 12.24 5.48
C GLY A 107 -3.91 11.05 6.45
N GLN A 108 -2.72 10.80 7.00
CA GLN A 108 -2.37 9.71 7.94
C GLN A 108 -2.14 8.31 7.35
N TYR A 109 -1.11 7.65 7.90
CA TYR A 109 -0.85 6.22 7.82
C TYR A 109 -1.61 5.51 8.95
N LEU A 110 -2.49 4.55 8.63
CA LEU A 110 -2.61 3.37 9.50
C LEU A 110 -1.50 2.41 9.06
N LEU A 111 -0.70 1.94 10.03
CA LEU A 111 0.36 0.95 9.83
C LEU A 111 -0.13 -0.26 9.04
#